data_AF-A0A2T1DDA8-F1
#
_entry.id   AF-A0A2T1DDA8-F1
#
_cell.length_a   1.000
_cell.length_b   1.000
_cell.length_c   1.000
_cell.angle_alpha   90.00
_cell.angle_beta   90.00
_cell.angle_gamma   90.00
#
_symmetry.space_group_name_H-M   'P 1'
#
loop_
_entity.id
_entity.type
_entity.pdbx_description
1 polymer ?
#
loop_
_entity_poly.entity_id
_entity_poly.type
_entity_poly.pdbx_seq_one_letter_code
_entity_poly.pdbx_strand_id
1 'polypeptide(L)'
;MNFGLLGRALNRLGLAPRTLIGLPGILISPFLHVDWQHLEGNTVFYFIFGGLVFLREPSEFGAITGAIAVISGSVIWLIGRPARYVGASGVLFGYIGFLWSFAYFDRNLSSVLMLVMTLMVVVFTQRFGHTLWLILPIRKGMAWDGHLVGLLTGIFVARHLLTLKGWFDQLIDGLNRLGSSLT
;
A
#
# COMPACT_ATOMS: atom_id res chain seq x y z
N MET A 1 -9.99 -11.81 -9.75
CA MET A 1 -9.83 -12.19 -8.33
C MET A 1 -9.41 -13.66 -8.27
N ASN A 2 -8.32 -13.97 -7.59
CA ASN A 2 -7.61 -15.26 -7.65
C ASN A 2 -8.22 -16.39 -6.82
N PHE A 3 -9.56 -16.47 -6.77
CA PHE A 3 -10.28 -17.46 -5.95
C PHE A 3 -11.41 -18.18 -6.69
N GLY A 4 -11.70 -17.78 -7.92
CA GLY A 4 -12.63 -18.48 -8.80
C GLY A 4 -11.99 -19.75 -9.38
N LEU A 5 -12.03 -19.89 -10.71
CA LEU A 5 -11.59 -21.07 -11.47
C LEU A 5 -10.18 -21.60 -11.16
N LEU A 6 -9.26 -20.75 -10.71
CA LEU A 6 -7.87 -21.13 -10.42
C LEU A 6 -7.61 -21.53 -8.96
N GLY A 7 -8.61 -21.43 -8.08
CA GLY A 7 -8.43 -21.55 -6.64
C GLY A 7 -7.35 -20.60 -6.09
N ARG A 8 -6.94 -20.77 -4.83
CA ARG A 8 -5.86 -19.97 -4.20
C ARG A 8 -4.48 -20.17 -4.85
N ALA A 9 -4.37 -20.82 -6.01
CA ALA A 9 -3.10 -21.19 -6.64
C ALA A 9 -2.23 -19.97 -6.99
N LEU A 10 -2.83 -18.85 -7.41
CA LEU A 10 -2.07 -17.63 -7.73
C LEU A 10 -1.43 -16.97 -6.50
N ASN A 11 -1.83 -17.33 -5.27
CA ASN A 11 -1.12 -16.86 -4.08
C ASN A 11 0.34 -17.32 -4.07
N ARG A 12 0.69 -18.36 -4.84
CA ARG A 12 2.08 -18.78 -5.09
C ARG A 12 2.94 -17.70 -5.78
N LEU A 13 2.32 -16.65 -6.33
CA LEU A 13 3.00 -15.45 -6.86
C LEU A 13 3.13 -14.32 -5.82
N GLY A 14 2.64 -14.53 -4.60
CA GLY A 14 2.80 -13.58 -3.50
C GLY A 14 4.27 -13.38 -3.15
N LEU A 15 4.55 -12.24 -2.51
CA LEU A 15 5.89 -11.82 -2.17
C LEU A 15 6.49 -12.80 -1.15
N ALA A 16 7.63 -13.37 -1.51
CA ALA A 16 8.41 -14.28 -0.68
C ALA A 16 9.79 -13.67 -0.43
N PRO A 17 10.09 -13.24 0.82
CA PRO A 17 11.33 -12.53 1.13
C PRO A 17 12.59 -13.32 0.78
N ARG A 18 13.60 -12.60 0.28
CA ARG A 18 14.95 -13.10 -0.03
C ARG A 18 14.96 -14.28 -1.01
N THR A 19 13.99 -14.31 -1.93
CA THR A 19 13.93 -15.31 -3.01
C THR A 19 13.76 -14.64 -4.37
N LEU A 20 14.45 -15.14 -5.39
CA LEU A 20 14.32 -14.63 -6.76
C LEU A 20 12.88 -14.82 -7.29
N ILE A 21 12.27 -15.97 -7.01
CA ILE A 21 10.90 -16.27 -7.42
C ILE A 21 9.84 -15.39 -6.74
N GLY A 22 10.17 -14.86 -5.55
CA GLY A 22 9.31 -13.94 -4.81
C GLY A 22 9.44 -12.47 -5.22
N LEU A 23 10.43 -12.12 -6.03
CA LEU A 23 10.72 -10.74 -6.43
C LEU A 23 9.58 -10.10 -7.24
N PRO A 24 8.96 -10.78 -8.24
CA PRO A 24 7.77 -10.24 -8.92
C PRO A 24 6.61 -9.97 -7.95
N GLY A 25 6.60 -10.68 -6.82
CA GLY A 25 5.62 -10.48 -5.75
C GLY A 25 5.60 -9.05 -5.19
N ILE A 26 6.67 -8.25 -5.34
CA ILE A 26 6.67 -6.82 -4.96
C ILE A 26 5.52 -6.07 -5.65
N LEU A 27 5.30 -6.34 -6.95
CA LEU A 27 4.25 -5.68 -7.73
C LEU A 27 2.94 -6.47 -7.70
N ILE A 28 3.01 -7.80 -7.59
CA ILE A 28 1.85 -8.68 -7.75
C ILE A 28 1.09 -8.87 -6.44
N SER A 29 1.78 -8.89 -5.29
CA SER A 29 1.15 -9.23 -4.00
C SER A 29 -0.03 -8.35 -3.61
N PRO A 30 -0.08 -7.03 -3.91
CA PRO A 30 -1.24 -6.20 -3.58
C PRO A 30 -2.55 -6.67 -4.22
N PHE A 31 -2.48 -7.38 -5.34
CA PHE A 31 -3.66 -7.86 -6.08
C PHE A 31 -4.10 -9.27 -5.68
N LEU A 32 -3.27 -9.98 -4.93
CA LEU A 32 -3.54 -11.34 -4.45
C LEU A 32 -4.16 -11.27 -3.06
N HIS A 33 -5.15 -12.11 -2.76
CA HIS A 33 -5.73 -12.16 -1.42
C HIS A 33 -5.79 -13.62 -0.94
N VAL A 34 -6.11 -13.89 0.34
CA VAL A 34 -6.28 -15.27 0.85
C VAL A 34 -7.71 -15.81 0.78
N ASP A 35 -8.72 -14.94 0.88
CA ASP A 35 -10.14 -15.27 0.73
C ASP A 35 -10.97 -14.02 0.40
N TRP A 36 -12.29 -14.22 0.27
CA TRP A 36 -13.25 -13.16 -0.01
C TRP A 36 -13.31 -12.10 1.10
N GLN A 37 -13.26 -12.52 2.36
CA GLN A 37 -13.32 -11.59 3.50
C GLN A 37 -12.09 -10.69 3.54
N HIS A 38 -10.91 -11.24 3.23
CA HIS A 38 -9.68 -10.46 3.10
C HIS A 38 -9.78 -9.44 1.97
N LEU A 39 -10.33 -9.84 0.82
CA LEU A 39 -10.52 -8.97 -0.33
C LEU A 39 -11.54 -7.86 -0.08
N GLU A 40 -12.70 -8.20 0.47
CA GLU A 40 -13.74 -7.23 0.85
C GLU A 40 -13.17 -6.19 1.81
N GLY A 41 -12.49 -6.63 2.87
CA GLY A 41 -11.85 -5.75 3.84
C GLY A 41 -10.84 -4.80 3.19
N ASN A 42 -9.95 -5.33 2.35
CA ASN A 42 -8.97 -4.49 1.64
C ASN A 42 -9.64 -3.50 0.68
N THR A 43 -10.69 -3.93 -0.03
CA THR A 43 -11.40 -3.09 -1.01
C THR A 43 -12.07 -1.90 -0.34
N VAL A 44 -12.83 -2.14 0.74
CA VAL A 44 -13.50 -1.07 1.50
C VAL A 44 -12.48 -0.04 1.98
N PHE A 45 -11.34 -0.49 2.52
CA PHE A 45 -10.32 0.42 3.05
C PHE A 45 -9.49 1.09 1.99
N TYR A 46 -9.31 0.44 0.85
CA TYR A 46 -8.70 1.05 -0.31
C TYR A 46 -9.54 2.22 -0.79
N PHE A 47 -10.87 2.07 -0.89
CA PHE A 47 -11.74 3.17 -1.27
C PHE A 47 -11.75 4.31 -0.25
N ILE A 48 -11.67 3.99 1.04
CA ILE A 48 -11.62 5.03 2.08
C ILE A 48 -10.27 5.75 2.07
N PHE A 49 -9.16 5.07 2.36
CA PHE A 49 -7.87 5.73 2.51
C PHE A 49 -7.27 6.14 1.17
N GLY A 50 -7.38 5.28 0.15
CA GLY A 50 -6.97 5.62 -1.21
C GLY A 50 -7.83 6.76 -1.78
N GLY A 51 -9.14 6.77 -1.48
CA GLY A 51 -10.01 7.89 -1.81
C GLY A 51 -9.58 9.20 -1.16
N LEU A 52 -9.20 9.20 0.13
CA LEU A 52 -8.66 10.38 0.80
C LEU A 52 -7.34 10.87 0.19
N VAL A 53 -6.43 9.95 -0.17
CA VAL A 53 -5.19 10.31 -0.88
C VAL A 53 -5.50 10.90 -2.26
N PHE A 54 -6.45 10.30 -2.99
CA PHE A 54 -6.87 10.78 -4.30
C PHE A 54 -7.52 12.17 -4.23
N LEU A 55 -8.43 12.39 -3.27
CA LEU A 55 -9.12 13.66 -3.08
C LEU A 55 -8.18 14.80 -2.66
N ARG A 56 -7.03 14.49 -2.06
CA ARG A 56 -6.00 15.48 -1.73
C ARG A 56 -5.38 16.08 -2.99
N GLU A 57 -4.89 15.22 -3.88
CA GLU A 57 -4.26 15.61 -5.14
C GLU A 57 -4.30 14.42 -6.12
N PRO A 58 -5.28 14.39 -7.05
CA PRO A 58 -5.46 13.27 -7.96
C PRO A 58 -4.24 12.97 -8.84
N SER A 59 -3.47 14.01 -9.22
CA SER A 59 -2.29 13.86 -10.08
C SER A 59 -1.15 13.10 -9.39
N GLU A 60 -1.12 13.07 -8.06
CA GLU A 60 -0.08 12.40 -7.28
C GLU A 60 -0.47 10.98 -6.85
N PHE A 61 -1.74 10.61 -6.95
CA PHE A 61 -2.26 9.35 -6.46
C PHE A 61 -1.49 8.13 -6.99
N GLY A 62 -1.21 8.10 -8.30
CA GLY A 62 -0.45 7.03 -8.94
C GLY A 62 0.98 6.92 -8.39
N ALA A 63 1.67 8.06 -8.26
CA ALA A 63 3.03 8.12 -7.75
C ALA A 63 3.10 7.67 -6.27
N ILE A 64 2.17 8.12 -5.43
CA ILE A 64 2.08 7.74 -4.02
C ILE A 64 1.83 6.23 -3.89
N THR A 65 0.83 5.71 -4.60
CA THR A 65 0.45 4.30 -4.57
C THR A 65 1.59 3.40 -5.03
N GLY A 66 2.20 3.74 -6.18
CA GLY A 66 3.32 3.01 -6.75
C GLY A 66 4.56 3.03 -5.85
N ALA A 67 4.91 4.20 -5.31
CA ALA A 67 6.04 4.32 -4.40
C ALA A 67 5.84 3.50 -3.13
N ILE A 68 4.66 3.57 -2.51
CA ILE A 68 4.34 2.76 -1.33
C ILE A 68 4.45 1.28 -1.65
N ALA A 69 3.83 0.81 -2.73
CA ALA A 69 3.85 -0.60 -3.11
C ALA A 69 5.28 -1.11 -3.36
N VAL A 70 6.06 -0.39 -4.17
CA VAL A 70 7.42 -0.81 -4.54
C VAL A 70 8.37 -0.73 -3.37
N ILE A 71 8.39 0.37 -2.61
CA ILE A 71 9.34 0.55 -1.51
C ILE A 71 9.01 -0.42 -0.37
N SER A 72 7.75 -0.51 0.05
CA SER A 72 7.36 -1.42 1.14
C SER A 72 7.56 -2.88 0.75
N GLY A 73 7.22 -3.26 -0.49
CA GLY A 73 7.49 -4.59 -1.02
C GLY A 73 8.98 -4.90 -1.07
N SER A 74 9.82 -3.96 -1.50
CA SER A 74 11.27 -4.14 -1.53
C SER A 74 11.85 -4.32 -0.13
N VAL A 75 11.41 -3.52 0.85
CA VAL A 75 11.83 -3.65 2.24
C VAL A 75 11.40 -5.02 2.80
N ILE A 76 10.15 -5.44 2.60
CA ILE A 76 9.70 -6.77 3.03
C ILE A 76 10.47 -7.88 2.30
N TRP A 77 10.79 -7.71 1.03
CA TRP A 77 11.59 -8.69 0.31
C TRP A 77 12.99 -8.84 0.92
N LEU A 78 13.61 -7.74 1.37
CA LEU A 78 14.94 -7.75 1.99
C LEU A 78 14.94 -8.35 3.41
N ILE A 79 14.04 -7.87 4.28
CA ILE A 79 14.11 -8.12 5.74
C ILE A 79 12.90 -8.87 6.31
N GLY A 80 11.92 -9.22 5.47
CA GLY A 80 10.72 -9.91 5.89
C GLY A 80 10.96 -11.31 6.44
N ARG A 81 9.99 -11.78 7.23
CA ARG A 81 9.96 -13.13 7.77
C ARG A 81 9.80 -14.16 6.63
N PRO A 82 10.21 -15.43 6.83
CA PRO A 82 10.02 -16.49 5.84
C PRO A 82 8.54 -16.88 5.74
N ALA A 83 7.75 -16.00 5.13
CA ALA A 83 6.31 -16.08 4.95
C ALA A 83 5.95 -15.54 3.57
N ARG A 84 4.70 -15.74 3.18
CA ARG A 84 4.16 -15.32 1.89
C ARG A 84 3.20 -14.17 2.10
N TYR A 85 3.52 -13.02 1.53
CA TYR A 85 2.74 -11.80 1.69
C TYR A 85 1.82 -11.67 0.49
N VAL A 86 0.54 -11.48 0.77
CA VAL A 86 -0.54 -11.22 -0.19
C VAL A 86 -1.48 -10.21 0.42
N GLY A 87 -2.05 -9.35 -0.41
CA GLY A 87 -3.05 -8.35 -0.03
C GLY A 87 -2.56 -6.94 -0.24
N ALA A 88 -3.51 -6.04 -0.47
CA ALA A 88 -3.25 -4.61 -0.59
C ALA A 88 -2.93 -3.94 0.75
N SER A 89 -2.97 -4.66 1.87
CA SER A 89 -2.93 -4.07 3.20
C SER A 89 -1.63 -3.31 3.49
N GLY A 90 -0.48 -3.76 2.97
CA GLY A 90 0.76 -2.97 3.04
C GLY A 90 0.60 -1.56 2.41
N VAL A 91 -0.10 -1.48 1.27
CA VAL A 91 -0.42 -0.19 0.62
C VAL A 91 -1.39 0.63 1.46
N LEU A 92 -2.42 -0.01 2.01
CA LEU A 92 -3.40 0.66 2.89
C LEU A 92 -2.74 1.29 4.12
N PHE A 93 -1.84 0.56 4.78
CA PHE A 93 -1.09 1.10 5.90
C PHE A 93 -0.14 2.23 5.46
N GLY A 94 0.41 2.15 4.25
CA GLY A 94 1.14 3.26 3.65
C GLY A 94 0.29 4.49 3.42
N TYR A 95 -0.96 4.37 2.98
CA TYR A 95 -1.86 5.53 2.90
C TYR A 95 -2.09 6.14 4.29
N ILE A 96 -2.29 5.33 5.33
CA ILE A 96 -2.44 5.83 6.70
C ILE A 96 -1.19 6.63 7.12
N GLY A 97 0.00 6.05 6.95
CA GLY A 97 1.26 6.73 7.28
C GLY A 97 1.49 8.01 6.49
N PHE A 98 1.12 8.00 5.20
CA PHE A 98 1.19 9.17 4.33
C PHE A 98 0.25 10.28 4.78
N LEU A 99 -1.05 9.97 4.98
CA LEU A 99 -2.07 10.93 5.38
C LEU A 99 -1.74 11.56 6.74
N TRP A 100 -1.27 10.77 7.70
CA TRP A 100 -0.88 11.27 9.03
C TRP A 100 0.34 12.18 8.98
N SER A 101 1.34 11.83 8.19
CA SER A 101 2.57 12.62 8.07
C SER A 101 2.34 13.89 7.27
N PHE A 102 1.52 13.82 6.22
CA PHE A 102 1.16 14.98 5.43
C PHE A 102 0.44 16.03 6.28
N ALA A 103 -0.48 15.58 7.14
CA ALA A 103 -1.16 16.47 8.07
C ALA A 103 -0.19 17.22 9.00
N TYR A 104 0.88 16.55 9.41
CA TYR A 104 1.94 17.13 10.24
C TYR A 104 2.83 18.14 9.49
N PHE A 105 3.15 17.88 8.22
CA PHE A 105 4.05 18.72 7.42
C PHE A 105 3.36 19.94 6.80
N ASP A 106 2.13 19.80 6.31
CA ASP A 106 1.46 20.83 5.50
C ASP A 106 0.59 21.79 6.36
N ARG A 107 0.13 21.34 7.53
CA ARG A 107 -0.51 22.13 8.61
C ARG A 107 -1.71 23.02 8.20
N ASN A 108 -2.32 22.80 7.04
CA ASN A 108 -3.54 23.50 6.63
C ASN A 108 -4.82 22.78 7.09
N LEU A 109 -5.98 23.44 6.96
CA LEU A 109 -7.27 22.89 7.41
C LEU A 109 -7.62 21.57 6.72
N SER A 110 -7.34 21.45 5.42
CA SER A 110 -7.58 20.22 4.64
C SER A 110 -6.80 19.03 5.22
N SER A 111 -5.52 19.26 5.54
CA SER A 111 -4.63 18.32 6.19
C SER A 111 -5.14 17.86 7.57
N VAL A 112 -5.63 18.80 8.39
CA VAL A 112 -6.22 18.46 9.70
C VAL A 112 -7.50 17.64 9.55
N LEU A 113 -8.38 18.01 8.61
CA LEU A 113 -9.61 17.26 8.34
C LEU A 113 -9.31 15.85 7.85
N MET A 114 -8.34 15.66 6.96
CA MET A 114 -7.91 14.34 6.49
C MET A 114 -7.36 13.48 7.63
N LEU A 115 -6.57 14.05 8.54
CA LEU A 115 -6.09 13.35 9.73
C LEU A 115 -7.25 12.91 10.63
N VAL A 116 -8.16 13.83 10.95
CA VAL A 116 -9.34 13.53 11.79
C VAL A 116 -10.19 12.44 11.14
N MET A 117 -10.48 12.53 9.84
CA MET A 117 -11.24 11.51 9.12
C MET A 117 -10.55 10.14 9.13
N THR A 118 -9.23 10.12 8.92
CA THR A 118 -8.44 8.88 8.97
C THR A 118 -8.48 8.28 10.38
N LEU A 119 -8.29 9.08 11.42
CA LEU A 119 -8.40 8.64 12.82
C LEU A 119 -9.81 8.14 13.15
N MET A 120 -10.84 8.82 12.67
CA MET A 120 -12.23 8.41 12.89
C MET A 120 -12.51 7.03 12.28
N VAL A 121 -12.06 6.80 11.05
CA VAL A 121 -12.21 5.50 10.39
C VAL A 121 -11.46 4.40 11.15
N VAL A 122 -10.24 4.69 11.59
CA VAL A 122 -9.39 3.75 12.33
C VAL A 122 -9.98 3.42 13.71
N VAL A 123 -10.59 4.38 14.40
CA VAL A 123 -11.07 4.22 15.79
C VAL A 123 -12.53 3.74 15.87
N PHE A 124 -13.44 4.30 15.07
CA PHE A 124 -14.89 4.13 15.27
C PHE A 124 -15.54 3.04 14.42
N THR A 125 -14.82 2.48 13.44
CA THR A 125 -15.39 1.40 12.65
C THR A 125 -15.37 0.11 13.49
N GLN A 126 -16.53 -0.53 13.71
CA GLN A 126 -16.67 -1.70 14.61
C GLN A 126 -15.82 -2.91 14.21
N ARG A 127 -15.47 -3.04 12.92
CA ARG A 127 -14.50 -4.05 12.41
C ARG A 127 -13.03 -3.71 12.72
N PHE A 128 -12.76 -2.58 13.37
CA PHE A 128 -11.58 -1.75 13.11
C PHE A 128 -10.93 -1.12 14.34
N GLY A 129 -11.54 -1.22 15.52
CA GLY A 129 -10.88 -0.88 16.79
C GLY A 129 -9.54 -1.62 17.00
N HIS A 130 -9.20 -2.55 16.09
CA HIS A 130 -7.96 -3.30 16.00
C HIS A 130 -7.01 -2.91 14.86
N THR A 131 -7.28 -1.92 13.99
CA THR A 131 -6.44 -1.70 12.79
C THR A 131 -5.02 -1.28 13.12
N LEU A 132 -4.82 -0.36 14.08
CA LEU A 132 -3.46 -0.08 14.55
C LEU A 132 -2.82 -1.28 15.24
N TRP A 133 -3.63 -2.15 15.84
CA TRP A 133 -3.13 -3.39 16.44
C TRP A 133 -2.68 -4.42 15.39
N LEU A 134 -3.03 -4.27 14.11
CA LEU A 134 -2.56 -5.14 13.03
C LEU A 134 -1.09 -4.90 12.65
N ILE A 135 -0.45 -3.83 13.15
CA ILE A 135 1.00 -3.63 13.03
C ILE A 135 1.78 -4.40 14.10
N LEU A 136 1.08 -5.07 15.01
CA LEU A 136 1.68 -5.83 16.12
C LEU A 136 1.53 -7.34 15.89
N PRO A 137 2.45 -8.17 16.41
CA PRO A 137 2.45 -9.62 16.26
C PRO A 137 1.37 -10.34 17.11
N ILE A 138 0.12 -9.90 17.06
CA ILE A 138 -0.95 -10.37 17.95
C ILE A 138 -1.60 -11.66 17.43
N ARG A 139 -1.73 -11.81 16.11
CA ARG A 139 -2.36 -12.97 15.48
C ARG A 139 -1.34 -13.80 14.72
N LYS A 140 -1.25 -15.09 15.05
CA LYS A 140 -0.41 -16.05 14.30
C LYS A 140 -0.84 -16.09 12.84
N GLY A 141 0.14 -16.12 11.92
CA GLY A 141 -0.09 -16.15 10.48
C GLY A 141 -0.39 -14.79 9.82
N MET A 142 -0.52 -13.71 10.60
CA MET A 142 -0.70 -12.36 10.04
C MET A 142 0.64 -11.76 9.59
N ALA A 143 0.63 -11.09 8.44
CA ALA A 143 1.75 -10.31 7.91
C ALA A 143 1.84 -8.91 8.57
N TRP A 144 1.86 -8.87 9.91
CA TRP A 144 1.88 -7.62 10.70
C TRP A 144 3.08 -6.72 10.36
N ASP A 145 4.21 -7.34 10.06
CA ASP A 145 5.45 -6.67 9.64
C ASP A 145 5.28 -5.98 8.28
N GLY A 146 4.48 -6.57 7.38
CA GLY A 146 4.05 -5.92 6.14
C GLY A 146 3.23 -4.65 6.39
N HIS A 147 2.33 -4.67 7.38
CA HIS A 147 1.55 -3.48 7.76
C HIS A 147 2.44 -2.39 8.36
N LEU A 148 3.34 -2.77 9.27
CA LEU A 148 4.28 -1.83 9.90
C LEU A 148 5.19 -1.18 8.85
N VAL A 149 5.80 -1.98 7.96
CA VAL A 149 6.66 -1.47 6.89
C VAL A 149 5.86 -0.60 5.93
N GLY A 150 4.62 -0.97 5.60
CA GLY A 150 3.71 -0.14 4.82
C GLY A 150 3.53 1.24 5.45
N LEU A 151 3.17 1.29 6.74
CA LEU A 151 2.98 2.53 7.49
C LEU A 151 4.23 3.41 7.48
N LEU A 152 5.40 2.85 7.81
CA LEU A 152 6.67 3.58 7.79
C LEU A 152 7.03 4.08 6.39
N THR A 153 6.74 3.29 5.36
CA THR A 153 6.92 3.68 3.96
C THR A 153 6.02 4.86 3.60
N GLY A 154 4.78 4.89 4.08
CA GLY A 154 3.88 6.03 3.90
C GLY A 154 4.46 7.34 4.46
N ILE A 155 5.02 7.28 5.67
CA ILE A 155 5.71 8.41 6.31
C ILE A 155 6.89 8.88 5.46
N PHE A 156 7.71 7.94 4.99
CA PHE A 156 8.83 8.21 4.10
C PHE A 156 8.38 8.87 2.80
N VAL A 157 7.34 8.34 2.14
CA VAL A 157 6.80 8.88 0.89
C VAL A 157 6.27 10.30 1.09
N ALA A 158 5.58 10.59 2.19
CA ALA A 158 5.09 11.94 2.50
C ALA A 158 6.24 12.96 2.59
N ARG A 159 7.39 12.54 3.16
CA ARG A 159 8.59 13.40 3.27
C ARG A 159 9.30 13.63 1.94
N HIS A 160 9.28 12.64 1.05
CA HIS A 160 10.05 12.64 -0.21
C HIS A 160 9.18 12.75 -1.47
N LEU A 161 7.92 13.18 -1.32
CA LEU A 161 6.91 13.14 -2.38
C LEU A 161 7.34 13.86 -3.65
N LEU A 162 7.87 15.08 -3.55
CA LEU A 162 8.29 15.88 -4.71
C LEU A 162 9.36 15.15 -5.54
N THR A 163 10.34 14.55 -4.88
CA THR A 163 11.39 13.77 -5.53
C THR A 163 10.81 12.53 -6.20
N LEU A 164 10.02 11.74 -5.47
CA LEU A 164 9.40 10.51 -5.98
C LEU A 164 8.47 10.78 -7.17
N LYS A 165 7.71 11.88 -7.12
CA LYS A 165 6.86 12.34 -8.23
C LYS A 165 7.70 12.66 -9.47
N GLY A 166 8.81 13.39 -9.31
CA GLY A 166 9.71 13.69 -10.42
C GLY A 166 10.25 12.43 -11.10
N TRP A 167 10.66 11.41 -10.34
CA TRP A 167 11.07 10.11 -10.89
C TRP A 167 9.92 9.39 -11.60
N PHE A 168 8.71 9.44 -11.03
CA PHE A 168 7.52 8.83 -11.62
C PHE A 168 7.16 9.47 -12.96
N ASP A 169 7.13 10.81 -13.02
CA ASP A 169 6.83 11.57 -14.24
C ASP A 169 7.85 11.24 -15.35
N GLN A 170 9.14 11.22 -15.01
CA GLN A 170 10.21 10.83 -15.95
C GLN A 170 10.05 9.39 -16.48
N LEU A 171 9.64 8.46 -15.62
CA LEU A 171 9.38 7.08 -16.02
C LEU A 171 8.23 7.01 -17.02
N ILE A 172 7.11 7.69 -16.75
CA ILE A 172 5.95 7.71 -17.63
C ILE A 172 6.29 8.37 -18.98
N ASP A 173 7.00 9.49 -18.97
CA ASP A 173 7.47 10.16 -20.18
C ASP A 173 8.39 9.25 -21.02
N GLY A 174 9.28 8.52 -20.36
CA GLY A 174 10.15 7.54 -21.01
C GLY A 174 9.35 6.43 -21.71
N LEU A 175 8.35 5.87 -21.03
CA LEU A 175 7.47 4.85 -21.59
C LEU A 175 6.66 5.38 -22.78
N ASN A 176 6.16 6.60 -22.70
CA ASN A 176 5.42 7.24 -23.79
C ASN A 176 6.28 7.44 -25.04
N ARG A 177 7.53 7.88 -24.87
CA ARG A 177 8.49 8.04 -25.98
C ARG A 177 8.84 6.72 -26.64
N LEU A 178 8.99 5.64 -25.87
CA LEU A 178 9.19 4.30 -26.42
C LEU A 178 7.98 3.86 -27.25
N GLY A 179 6.77 4.08 -26.73
CA GLY A 179 5.52 3.78 -27.44
C GLY A 179 5.40 4.52 -28.77
N SER A 180 5.70 5.83 -28.80
CA SER A 180 5.63 6.62 -30.03
C SER A 180 6.73 6.33 -31.04
N SER A 181 7.85 5.71 -30.62
CA SER A 181 8.92 5.28 -31.54
C SER A 181 8.63 3.95 -32.24
N LEU A 182 7.63 3.19 -31.77
CA LEU A 182 7.25 1.88 -32.29
C LEU A 182 6.01 1.93 -33.21
N THR A 183 5.43 3.12 -33.41
CA THR A 183 4.27 3.40 -34.28
C THR A 183 4.67 4.28 -35.46
#